data_AF-A0A7V8NQ63-F1
#
_entry.id   AF-A0A7V8NQ63-F1
#
_cell.length_a   1.000
_cell.length_b   1.000
_cell.length_c   1.000
_cell.angle_alpha   90.00
_cell.angle_beta   90.00
_cell.angle_gamma   90.00
#
_symmetry.space_group_name_H-M   'P 1'
#
loop_
_entity.id
_entity.type
_entity.pdbx_description
1 polymer ?
#
loop_
_entity_poly.entity_id
_entity_poly.type
_entity_poly.pdbx_seq_one_letter_code
_entity_poly.pdbx_strand_id
1 'polypeptide(L)'
;RITDVRQSAAGYANYQQWLAGTQLEQRVSLEDYSVSNRGLRSGLVGTPEQVAERLAEFEAAGVDLVLLQFSPQLEEMERFAETILRRNSSVSTSA
;
A
#
# COMPACT_ATOMS: atom_id res chain seq x y z
N ARG A 1 6.94 6.03 4.81
CA ARG A 1 6.65 5.14 5.97
C ARG A 1 6.49 6.03 7.19
N ILE A 2 5.34 6.02 7.86
CA ILE A 2 5.18 6.75 9.12
C ILE A 2 5.87 5.91 10.20
N THR A 3 7.06 6.34 10.61
CA THR A 3 7.88 5.67 11.64
C THR A 3 7.80 6.37 12.99
N ASP A 4 7.30 7.61 13.01
CA ASP A 4 7.13 8.40 14.22
C ASP A 4 5.63 8.64 14.46
N VAL A 5 5.06 7.84 15.36
CA VAL A 5 3.73 8.06 15.89
C VAL A 5 3.92 8.78 17.22
N ARG A 6 3.67 10.08 17.26
CA ARG A 6 3.78 10.87 18.51
C ARG A 6 2.88 10.24 19.57
N GLN A 7 3.48 9.70 20.63
CA GLN A 7 2.81 9.05 21.77
C GLN A 7 1.78 9.96 22.47
N SER A 8 1.78 11.26 22.20
CA SER A 8 0.90 12.26 22.81
C SER A 8 -0.41 12.54 22.04
N ALA A 9 -0.62 11.94 20.86
CA ALA A 9 -1.89 12.09 20.16
C ALA A 9 -2.97 11.25 20.88
N ALA A 10 -4.16 11.81 21.08
CA ALA A 10 -5.28 11.15 21.77
C ALA A 10 -5.62 9.72 21.28
N GLY A 11 -5.16 9.34 20.07
CA GLY A 11 -5.27 7.99 19.52
C GLY A 11 -4.32 6.93 20.11
N TYR A 12 -3.23 7.30 20.80
CA TYR A 12 -2.29 6.33 21.40
C TYR A 12 -2.81 5.74 22.72
N ALA A 13 -3.57 6.53 23.49
CA ALA A 13 -4.22 6.05 24.71
C ALA A 13 -5.18 4.87 24.43
N ASN A 14 -5.79 4.85 23.25
CA ASN A 14 -6.73 3.81 22.83
C ASN A 14 -6.04 2.51 22.35
N TYR A 15 -4.74 2.57 22.00
CA TYR A 15 -3.99 1.41 21.51
C TYR A 15 -3.75 0.36 22.60
N GLN A 16 -3.36 0.79 23.81
CA GLN A 16 -3.15 -0.10 24.95
C GLN A 16 -4.46 -0.78 25.38
N GLN A 17 -5.57 -0.04 25.33
CA GLN A 17 -6.90 -0.56 25.65
C GLN A 17 -7.40 -1.56 24.60
N TRP A 18 -7.12 -1.31 23.31
CA TRP A 18 -7.45 -2.23 22.22
C TRP A 18 -6.67 -3.54 22.26
N LEU A 19 -5.35 -3.48 22.53
CA LEU A 19 -4.51 -4.67 22.69
C LEU A 19 -4.96 -5.55 23.88
N ALA A 20 -5.41 -4.93 24.98
CA ALA A 20 -5.88 -5.66 26.15
C ALA A 20 -7.24 -6.37 25.93
N GLY A 21 -8.07 -5.85 25.02
CA GLY A 21 -9.41 -6.37 24.73
C GLY A 21 -9.52 -7.34 23.57
N THR A 22 -8.44 -7.54 22.79
CA THR A 22 -8.46 -8.41 21.60
C THR A 22 -7.50 -9.60 21.76
N GLN A 23 -8.02 -10.82 21.61
CA GLN A 23 -7.22 -12.05 21.50
C GLN A 23 -6.64 -12.14 20.08
N LEU A 24 -5.69 -11.26 19.76
CA LEU A 24 -4.98 -11.34 18.49
C LEU A 24 -3.93 -12.44 18.58
N GLU A 25 -4.02 -13.43 17.70
CA GLU A 25 -3.02 -14.50 17.56
C GLU A 25 -1.62 -13.96 17.20
N GLN A 26 -1.53 -12.71 16.74
CA GLN A 26 -0.29 -12.07 16.32
C GLN A 26 -0.11 -10.69 16.96
N ARG A 27 1.09 -10.44 17.50
CA ARG A 27 1.48 -9.13 18.07
C ARG A 27 1.52 -8.08 16.95
N VAL A 28 0.56 -7.14 16.97
CA VAL A 28 0.52 -6.00 16.05
C VAL A 28 1.64 -5.04 16.43
N SER A 29 2.63 -4.86 15.55
CA SER A 29 3.70 -3.87 15.78
C SER A 29 3.13 -2.45 15.72
N LEU A 30 3.81 -1.46 16.31
CA LEU A 30 3.42 -0.04 16.19
C LEU A 30 3.30 0.42 14.73
N GLU A 31 4.01 -0.24 13.83
CA GLU A 31 4.03 0.02 12.40
C GLU A 31 2.74 -0.49 11.72
N ASP A 32 2.12 -1.53 12.27
CA ASP A 32 0.85 -2.14 11.82
C ASP A 32 -0.40 -1.44 12.37
N TYR A 33 -0.24 -0.58 13.39
CA TYR A 33 -1.35 0.16 14.00
C TYR A 33 -1.91 1.23 13.06
N SER A 34 -1.06 1.84 12.23
CA SER A 34 -1.53 2.66 11.11
C SER A 34 -1.91 1.73 9.94
N VAL A 35 -3.21 1.54 9.71
CA VAL A 35 -3.72 0.72 8.59
C VAL A 35 -3.15 1.20 7.25
N SER A 36 -2.93 2.51 7.10
CA SER A 36 -2.29 3.12 5.93
C SER A 36 -0.85 2.63 5.70
N ASN A 37 -0.10 2.26 6.74
CA ASN A 37 1.26 1.74 6.59
C ASN A 37 1.28 0.31 6.01
N ARG A 38 0.22 -0.47 6.17
CA ARG A 38 0.17 -1.85 5.61
C ARG A 38 0.19 -1.82 4.09
N GLY A 39 -0.52 -0.87 3.47
CA GLY A 39 -0.51 -0.67 2.02
C GLY A 39 0.85 -0.25 1.47
N LEU A 40 1.71 0.36 2.29
CA LEU A 40 3.04 0.83 1.87
C LEU A 40 4.11 -0.28 1.82
N ARG A 41 3.84 -1.48 2.36
CA ARG A 41 4.80 -2.60 2.34
C ARG A 41 5.07 -3.15 0.94
N SER A 42 4.15 -2.94 0.00
CA SER A 42 4.31 -3.33 -1.40
C SER A 42 5.47 -2.59 -2.08
N GLY A 43 5.85 -1.40 -1.57
CA GLY A 43 6.90 -0.57 -2.17
C GLY A 43 6.45 0.16 -3.44
N LEU A 44 5.14 0.26 -3.70
CA LEU A 44 4.57 0.99 -4.85
C LEU A 44 4.63 2.52 -4.62
N VAL A 45 5.83 3.07 -4.42
CA VAL A 45 6.08 4.48 -4.14
C VAL A 45 7.33 4.92 -4.90
N GLY A 46 7.21 5.90 -5.80
CA GLY A 46 8.32 6.37 -6.61
C GLY A 46 7.85 7.06 -7.89
N THR A 47 8.72 7.14 -8.90
CA THR A 47 8.36 7.59 -10.25
C THR A 47 7.45 6.56 -10.94
N PRO A 48 6.70 6.94 -11.99
CA PRO A 48 5.88 5.99 -12.76
C PRO A 48 6.65 4.76 -13.24
N GLU A 49 7.91 4.93 -13.66
CA GLU A 49 8.79 3.86 -14.10
C GLU A 49 9.11 2.87 -12.97
N GLN A 50 9.45 3.38 -11.78
CA GLN A 50 9.75 2.54 -10.62
C GLN A 50 8.52 1.75 -10.16
N VAL A 51 7.34 2.38 -10.20
CA VAL A 51 6.09 1.70 -9.86
C VAL A 51 5.73 0.64 -10.90
N ALA A 52 5.91 0.92 -12.19
CA ALA A 52 5.67 -0.04 -13.27
C ALA A 52 6.61 -1.26 -13.19
N GLU A 53 7.90 -1.04 -12.94
CA GLU A 53 8.88 -2.10 -12.72
C GLU A 53 8.50 -2.97 -11.52
N ARG A 54 8.12 -2.35 -10.40
CA ARG A 54 7.68 -3.06 -9.21
C ARG A 54 6.40 -3.88 -9.43
N LEU A 55 5.47 -3.39 -10.25
CA LEU A 55 4.27 -4.15 -10.65
C LEU A 55 4.64 -5.35 -11.52
N ALA A 56 5.59 -5.21 -12.45
CA ALA A 56 6.08 -6.32 -13.27
C ALA A 56 6.78 -7.39 -12.43
N GLU A 57 7.51 -7.01 -11.37
CA GLU A 57 8.07 -7.96 -10.41
C GLU A 57 6.98 -8.76 -9.67
N PHE A 58 5.87 -8.11 -9.30
CA PHE A 58 4.74 -8.82 -8.69
C PHE A 58 4.07 -9.79 -9.66
N GLU A 59 3.86 -9.36 -10.91
CA GLU A 59 3.31 -10.21 -11.97
C GLU A 59 4.22 -11.43 -12.23
N ALA A 60 5.53 -11.21 -12.35
CA ALA A 60 6.51 -12.30 -12.52
C ALA A 60 6.55 -13.28 -11.32
N ALA A 61 6.17 -12.81 -10.13
CA ALA A 61 6.01 -13.64 -8.94
C ALA A 61 4.65 -14.36 -8.85
N GLY A 62 3.76 -14.17 -9.84
CA GLY A 62 2.45 -14.82 -9.93
C GLY A 62 1.28 -14.03 -9.33
N VAL A 63 1.41 -12.72 -9.18
CA VAL A 63 0.28 -11.87 -8.74
C VAL A 63 -0.56 -11.46 -9.95
N ASP A 64 -1.78 -11.99 -10.03
CA ASP A 64 -2.71 -11.70 -11.13
C ASP A 64 -3.55 -10.42 -10.92
N LEU A 65 -3.69 -9.97 -9.67
CA LEU A 65 -4.54 -8.83 -9.30
C LEU A 65 -3.91 -8.01 -8.17
N VAL A 66 -3.89 -6.69 -8.36
CA VAL A 66 -3.43 -5.73 -7.35
C VAL A 66 -4.59 -4.80 -6.95
N LEU A 67 -4.95 -4.80 -5.67
CA LEU A 67 -5.96 -3.89 -5.12
C LEU A 67 -5.29 -2.61 -4.63
N LEU A 68 -5.43 -1.53 -5.41
CA LEU A 68 -4.77 -0.26 -5.16
C LEU A 68 -5.65 0.71 -4.37
N GLN A 69 -5.03 1.46 -3.46
CA GLN A 69 -5.64 2.57 -2.75
C GLN A 69 -4.83 3.84 -3.00
N PHE A 70 -5.52 4.96 -3.17
CA PHE A 70 -4.89 6.24 -3.45
C PHE A 70 -5.49 7.37 -2.59
N SER A 71 -4.83 8.52 -2.55
CA SER A 71 -5.32 9.69 -1.83
C SER A 71 -4.72 10.98 -2.41
N PRO A 72 -5.56 11.94 -2.90
CA PRO A 72 -7.00 11.83 -3.14
C PRO A 72 -7.36 10.69 -4.10
N GLN A 73 -8.45 9.95 -3.86
CA GLN A 73 -8.67 8.68 -4.57
C GLN A 73 -8.87 8.86 -6.09
N LEU A 74 -9.65 9.84 -6.53
CA LEU A 74 -10.05 9.97 -7.94
C LEU A 74 -8.89 10.45 -8.81
N GLU A 75 -8.30 11.58 -8.43
CA GLU A 75 -7.23 12.26 -9.17
C GLU A 75 -6.00 11.35 -9.30
N GLU A 76 -5.70 10.58 -8.26
CA GLU A 76 -4.56 9.67 -8.26
C GLU A 76 -4.82 8.38 -9.05
N MET A 77 -6.08 7.93 -9.12
CA MET A 77 -6.47 6.87 -10.06
C MET A 77 -6.31 7.32 -11.51
N GLU A 78 -6.71 8.55 -11.84
CA GLU A 78 -6.55 9.13 -13.18
C GLU A 78 -5.08 9.21 -13.57
N ARG A 79 -4.24 9.80 -12.71
CA ARG A 79 -2.79 9.86 -12.96
C ARG A 79 -2.18 8.47 -13.12
N PHE A 80 -2.56 7.50 -12.28
CA PHE A 80 -2.05 6.13 -12.37
C PHE A 80 -2.43 5.49 -13.71
N ALA A 81 -3.67 5.67 -14.16
CA ALA A 81 -4.13 5.15 -15.45
C ALA A 81 -3.36 5.76 -16.63
N GLU A 82 -3.10 7.07 -16.59
CA GLU A 82 -2.40 7.77 -17.66
C GLU A 82 -0.90 7.46 -17.73
N THR A 83 -0.26 7.33 -16.57
CA THR A 83 1.22 7.26 -16.49
C THR A 83 1.77 5.84 -16.39
N ILE A 84 1.00 4.89 -15.84
CA ILE A 84 1.46 3.52 -15.57
C ILE A 84 0.69 2.51 -16.41
N LEU A 85 -0.65 2.52 -16.42
CA LEU A 85 -1.43 1.54 -17.18
C LEU A 85 -1.25 1.70 -18.70
N ARG A 86 -1.35 2.93 -19.22
CA ARG A 86 -1.15 3.20 -20.67
C ARG A 86 0.26 2.85 -21.16
N ARG A 87 1.28 2.95 -20.30
CA ARG A 87 2.66 2.54 -20.63
C ARG A 87 2.72 1.01 -20.83
N ASN A 88 2.04 0.26 -19.97
CA ASN A 88 2.08 -1.20 -19.96
C ASN A 88 1.18 -1.85 -21.03
N SER A 89 0.21 -1.13 -21.60
CA SER A 89 -0.67 -1.64 -22.68
C SER A 89 0.02 -1.89 -24.04
N SER A 90 1.34 -1.72 -24.12
CA SER A 90 2.11 -2.02 -25.34
C SER A 90 2.62 -3.46 -25.43
N VAL A 91 2.30 -4.34 -24.46
CA VAL A 91 2.75 -5.75 -24.48
C VAL A 91 1.59 -6.74 -24.23
N SER A 92 1.53 -7.72 -25.15
CA SER A 92 0.77 -8.99 -25.18
C SER A 92 -0.70 -8.97 -25.66
N THR A 93 -0.87 -8.73 -26.97
CA THR A 93 -1.75 -9.59 -27.77
C THR A 93 -0.88 -10.74 -28.29
N SER A 94 -0.87 -11.86 -27.58
CA SER A 94 -0.33 -13.13 -28.11
C SER A 94 -1.52 -14.04 -28.38
N ALA A 95 -1.51 -14.63 -29.58
CA ALA A 95 -2.53 -15.50 -30.15
C ALA A 95 -2.72 -16.82 -29.40
#